data_AF-A0A2V5RRW2-F1
#
_entry.id   AF-A0A2V5RRW2-F1
#
_cell.length_a   1.000
_cell.length_b   1.000
_cell.length_c   1.000
_cell.angle_alpha   90.00
_cell.angle_beta   90.00
_cell.angle_gamma   90.00
#
_symmetry.space_group_name_H-M   'P 1'
#
loop_
_entity.id
_entity.type
_entity.pdbx_description
1 polymer ?
#
loop_
_entity_poly.entity_id
_entity_poly.type
_entity_poly.pdbx_seq_one_letter_code
_entity_poly.pdbx_strand_id
1 'polypeptide(L)' 'MSHPIHTYTELQQQIHDDLRIQHPEWVKPNGESSKCDSYDACLTEMLDTLTRRGSNRLIVPPHRALEPAVTGS' A
#
# COMPACT_ATOMS: atom_id res chain seq x y z
N MET A 1 2.75 18.21 10.44
CA MET A 1 3.72 18.10 9.31
C MET A 1 3.69 16.65 8.90
N SER A 2 3.26 16.34 7.67
CA SER A 2 3.36 14.97 7.14
C SER A 2 4.83 14.69 6.85
N HIS A 3 5.43 13.72 7.54
CA HIS A 3 6.79 13.31 7.24
C HIS A 3 6.79 12.68 5.84
N PRO A 4 7.63 13.17 4.91
CA PRO A 4 7.78 12.51 3.62
C PRO A 4 8.34 11.11 3.87
N ILE A 5 7.67 10.12 3.29
CA ILE A 5 8.01 8.72 3.45
C ILE A 5 8.82 8.31 2.22
N HIS A 6 10.08 7.93 2.45
CA HIS A 6 11.05 7.70 1.38
C HIS A 6 11.19 6.22 1.02
N THR A 7 10.81 5.33 1.93
CA THR A 7 10.89 3.89 1.78
C THR A 7 9.62 3.21 2.27
N TYR A 8 9.37 2.00 1.75
CA TYR A 8 8.26 1.19 2.20
C TYR A 8 8.34 0.85 3.70
N THR A 9 9.54 0.57 4.20
CA THR A 9 9.76 0.26 5.62
C THR A 9 9.42 1.44 6.53
N GLU A 10 9.68 2.67 6.11
CA GLU A 10 9.26 3.87 6.85
C GLU A 10 7.74 4.03 6.87
N LEU A 11 7.04 3.72 5.78
CA LEU A 11 5.57 3.74 5.75
C LEU A 11 4.98 2.73 6.74
N GLN A 12 5.52 1.51 6.73
CA GLN A 12 5.10 0.45 7.63
C GLN A 12 5.29 0.86 9.09
N GLN A 13 6.47 1.38 9.43
CA GLN A 13 6.76 1.84 10.79
C GLN A 13 5.84 2.97 11.23
N GLN A 14 5.56 3.94 10.36
CA GLN A 14 4.65 5.04 10.68
C GLN A 14 3.23 4.56 10.94
N ILE A 15 2.70 3.64 10.12
CA ILE A 15 1.37 3.06 10.32
C ILE A 15 1.31 2.27 11.63
N HIS A 16 2.35 1.49 11.93
CA HIS A 16 2.45 0.75 13.18
C HIS A 16 2.43 1.68 14.41
N ASP A 17 3.25 2.74 14.37
CA ASP A 17 3.34 3.69 15.48
C ASP A 17 2.04 4.50 15.65
N ASP A 18 1.42 4.92 14.55
CA ASP A 18 0.12 5.61 14.56
C ASP A 18 -0.98 4.70 15.15
N LEU A 19 -1.02 3.42 14.78
CA LEU A 19 -1.98 2.45 15.35
C LEU A 19 -1.81 2.30 16.85
N ARG A 20 -0.57 2.27 17.34
CA ARG A 20 -0.25 2.18 18.76
C ARG A 20 -0.68 3.43 19.54
N ILE A 21 -0.56 4.62 18.92
CA ILE A 21 -1.01 5.89 19.50
C ILE A 21 -2.54 5.97 19.53
N GLN A 22 -3.21 5.51 18.46
CA GLN A 22 -4.67 5.53 18.35
C GLN A 22 -5.35 4.47 19.23
N HIS A 23 -4.70 3.32 19.42
CA HIS A 23 -5.21 2.17 20.16
C HIS A 23 -4.27 1.74 21.30
N PRO A 24 -4.06 2.59 22.31
CA PRO A 24 -3.23 2.24 23.46
C PRO A 24 -3.78 1.01 24.20
N GLU A 25 -5.08 0.71 24.10
CA GLU A 25 -5.71 -0.46 24.71
C GLU A 25 -5.29 -1.80 24.07
N TRP A 26 -4.71 -1.79 22.87
CA TRP A 26 -4.17 -2.99 22.24
C TRP A 26 -2.74 -3.30 22.69
N VAL A 27 -2.09 -2.37 23.38
CA VAL A 27 -0.68 -2.45 23.77
C VAL A 27 -0.60 -2.99 25.18
N LYS A 28 0.07 -4.13 25.34
CA LYS A 28 0.30 -4.73 26.65
C LYS A 28 1.33 -3.93 27.45
N PRO A 29 1.42 -4.14 28.78
CA PRO A 29 2.42 -3.45 29.63
C PRO A 29 3.88 -3.68 29.20
N ASN A 30 4.16 -4.80 28.53
CA ASN A 30 5.48 -5.11 27.98
C ASN A 30 5.74 -4.46 26.60
N GLY A 31 4.77 -3.68 26.08
CA GLY A 31 4.86 -2.97 24.82
C GLY A 31 4.44 -3.77 23.58
N GLU A 32 4.12 -5.06 23.73
CA GLU A 32 3.68 -5.90 22.62
C GLU A 32 2.19 -5.69 22.29
N SER A 33 1.82 -5.83 21.03
CA SER A 33 0.43 -5.77 20.60
C SER A 33 0.16 -6.75 19.46
N SER A 34 -0.41 -7.91 19.81
CA SER A 34 -0.78 -8.94 18.82
C SER A 34 -1.74 -8.44 17.74
N LYS A 35 -2.48 -7.37 18.03
CA LYS A 35 -3.38 -6.73 17.07
C LYS A 35 -2.61 -5.84 16.09
N CYS A 36 -1.65 -5.04 16.58
CA CYS A 36 -0.74 -4.29 15.70
C CYS A 36 0.07 -5.24 14.81
N ASP A 37 0.60 -6.34 15.38
CA ASP A 37 1.32 -7.37 14.62
C ASP A 37 0.47 -7.97 13.48
N SER A 38 -0.83 -8.15 13.72
CA SER A 38 -1.76 -8.66 12.70
C SER A 38 -1.98 -7.66 11.56
N TYR A 39 -2.04 -6.36 11.86
CA TYR A 39 -2.12 -5.31 10.85
C TYR A 39 -0.83 -5.22 10.03
N ASP A 40 0.34 -5.35 10.67
CA ASP A 40 1.63 -5.36 9.98
C ASP A 40 1.75 -6.55 9.01
N ALA A 41 1.32 -7.74 9.44
CA ALA A 41 1.29 -8.92 8.61
C ALA A 41 0.34 -8.74 7.41
N CYS A 42 -0.87 -8.22 7.65
CA CYS A 42 -1.84 -7.95 6.59
C CYS A 42 -1.33 -6.91 5.59
N LEU A 43 -0.69 -5.84 6.06
CA LEU A 43 -0.08 -4.81 5.22
C LEU A 43 1.03 -5.39 4.34
N THR A 44 1.91 -6.22 4.92
CA THR A 44 2.98 -6.91 4.21
C THR A 44 2.43 -7.82 3.11
N GLU A 45 1.40 -8.61 3.40
CA GLU A 45 0.75 -9.49 2.42
C GLU A 45 0.09 -8.70 1.27
N MET A 46 -0.60 -7.61 1.59
CA MET A 46 -1.22 -6.75 0.60
C MET A 46 -0.19 -6.12 -0.35
N LEU A 47 0.98 -5.77 0.17
CA LEU A 47 2.04 -5.15 -0.63
C LEU A 47 2.86 -6.18 -1.40
N ASP A 48 3.08 -7.37 -0.86
CA ASP A 48 3.61 -8.51 -1.62
C ASP A 48 2.71 -8.85 -2.80
N THR A 49 1.39 -8.95 -2.57
CA THR A 49 0.42 -9.26 -3.63
C THR A 49 0.37 -8.17 -4.70
N LEU A 50 0.43 -6.89 -4.32
CA LEU A 50 0.52 -5.77 -5.27
C LEU A 50 1.82 -5.80 -6.07
N THR A 51 2.95 -6.09 -5.43
CA THR A 51 4.26 -6.23 -6.09
C THR A 51 4.25 -7.40 -7.08
N ARG A 52 3.68 -8.54 -6.69
CA ARG A 52 3.55 -9.73 -7.54
C ARG A 52 2.59 -9.51 -8.71
N ARG A 53 1.49 -8.78 -8.50
CA ARG A 53 0.48 -8.49 -9.54
C ARG A 53 0.93 -7.39 -10.49
N GLY A 54 1.74 -6.44 -10.03
CA GLY A 54 2.35 -5.39 -10.85
C GLY A 54 3.23 -5.93 -11.97
N SER A 55 3.81 -7.11 -11.78
CA SER A 55 4.70 -7.77 -12.76
C SER A 55 3.98 -8.51 -13.90
N ASN A 56 2.64 -8.59 -13.90
CA ASN A 56 1.84 -9.32 -14.91
C ASN A 56 0.76 -8.48 -15.60
N ARG A 57 0.97 -7.17 -15.73
CA ARG A 57 0.17 -6.36 -16.65
C ARG A 57 1.02 -5.25 -17.24
N LEU A 58 1.50 -5.44 -18.47
CA LEU A 58 1.74 -4.29 -19.33
C LEU A 58 0.41 -3.54 -19.38
N ILE A 59 0.33 -2.44 -18.64
CA ILE A 59 -0.77 -1.50 -18.77
C ILE A 59 -0.57 -0.89 -20.15
N VAL A 60 -1.11 -1.55 -21.18
CA VAL A 60 -1.25 -0.91 -22.48
C VAL A 60 -2.25 0.22 -22.23
N PRO A 61 -1.82 1.48 -22.37
CA PRO A 61 -2.71 2.58 -22.07
C PRO A 61 -3.84 2.59 -23.13
N PRO A 62 -5.11 2.73 -22.74
CA PRO A 62 -6.25 2.60 -23.64
C PRO A 62 -6.34 3.71 -24.70
N HIS A 63 -5.44 4.69 -24.71
CA HIS A 63 -5.47 5.81 -25.66
C HIS A 63 -5.06 5.46 -27.09
N ARG A 64 -4.64 4.22 -27.38
CA ARG A 64 -4.20 3.82 -28.73
C ARG A 64 -5.20 2.98 -29.52
N ALA A 65 -6.42 2.77 -29.00
CA ALA A 65 -7.40 1.87 -29.60
C ALA A 65 -8.53 2.55 -30.40
N LEU A 66 -8.56 3.89 -30.50
CA LEU A 66 -9.61 4.62 -31.20
C LEU A 66 -9.03 5.78 -32.02
N GLU A 67 -8.36 5.43 -33.12
CA GLU A 67 -8.28 6.36 -34.26
C GLU A 67 -9.44 6.00 -35.21
N PRO A 68 -10.54 6.79 -35.26
CA PRO A 68 -11.51 6.67 -36.33
C PRO A 68 -10.87 7.21 -37.61
N ALA A 69 -10.56 6.33 -38.56
CA ALA A 69 -10.29 6.72 -39.94
C ALA A 69 -11.61 7.23 -40.56
N VAL A 70 -11.95 8.49 -40.27
CA VAL A 70 -12.89 9.27 -41.05
C VAL A 70 -12.17 9.72 -42.33
N THR A 71 -12.19 8.88 -43.36
CA THR A 71 -11.84 9.32 -44.71
C THR A 71 -13.08 9.96 -45.33
N GLY A 72 -13.17 11.28 -45.20
CA GLY A 72 -14.02 12.11 -46.03
C GLY A 72 -13.21 12.69 -47.18
N SER A 73 -13.56 12.32 -48.41
CA SER A 73 -13.70 13.16 -49.62
C SER A 73 -13.88 12.28 -50.84
#